data_AF-A0A5C8LKC6-F1
#
_entry.id   AF-A0A5C8LKC6-F1
#
_cell.length_a   1.000
_cell.length_b   1.000
_cell.length_c   1.000
_cell.angle_alpha   90.00
_cell.angle_beta   90.00
_cell.angle_gamma   90.00
#
_symmetry.space_group_name_H-M   'P 1'
#
loop_
_entity.id
_entity.type
_entity.pdbx_description
1 polymer ?
#
loop_
_entity_poly.entity_id
_entity_poly.type
_entity_poly.pdbx_seq_one_letter_code
_entity_poly.pdbx_strand_id
1 'polypeptide(L)'
;MNFDINEVLADMLTKIKNNVDENWDQVKDTSNQFLQNKKERLELLAELRISGELSEEKFQSRLKDEKLVLEAELHAIAVISKAIAQRATNGAIEVLEKAVRTAISTIL
;
A
#
# COMPACT_ATOMS: atom_id res chain seq x y z
N MET A 1 -10.82 9.60 -14.13
CA MET A 1 -9.58 8.87 -14.47
C MET A 1 -9.79 7.42 -14.08
N ASN A 2 -9.40 6.48 -14.94
CA ASN A 2 -9.48 5.06 -14.59
C ASN A 2 -8.53 4.81 -13.41
N PHE A 3 -9.00 4.16 -12.35
CA PHE A 3 -8.10 3.73 -11.28
C PHE A 3 -7.21 2.63 -11.85
N ASP A 4 -5.89 2.85 -11.94
CA ASP A 4 -4.93 1.83 -12.37
C ASP A 4 -4.14 1.32 -11.16
N ILE A 5 -4.46 0.10 -10.73
CA ILE A 5 -3.77 -0.52 -9.60
C ILE A 5 -2.26 -0.68 -9.87
N ASN A 6 -1.82 -0.85 -11.12
CA ASN A 6 -0.40 -1.06 -11.42
C ASN A 6 0.40 0.22 -11.16
N GLU A 7 -0.14 1.38 -11.53
CA GLU A 7 0.46 2.68 -11.21
C GLU A 7 0.51 2.88 -9.69
N VAL A 8 -0.59 2.58 -9.00
CA VAL A 8 -0.66 2.70 -7.54
C VAL A 8 0.37 1.80 -6.85
N LEU A 9 0.51 0.53 -7.27
CA LEU A 9 1.50 -0.38 -6.71
C LEU A 9 2.93 0.07 -7.02
N ALA A 10 3.20 0.62 -8.21
CA ALA A 10 4.50 1.18 -8.55
C ALA A 10 4.85 2.39 -7.66
N ASP A 11 3.88 3.26 -7.38
CA ASP A 11 4.04 4.39 -6.47
C ASP A 11 4.22 3.93 -5.02
N MET A 12 3.48 2.91 -4.59
CA MET A 12 3.65 2.26 -3.27
C MET A 12 5.06 1.71 -3.11
N LEU A 13 5.56 0.98 -4.12
CA LEU A 13 6.90 0.43 -4.13
C LEU A 13 7.97 1.54 -4.07
N THR A 14 7.74 2.62 -4.81
CA THR A 14 8.60 3.82 -4.79
C THR A 14 8.60 4.46 -3.40
N LYS A 15 7.46 4.52 -2.71
CA LYS A 15 7.40 5.01 -1.33
C LYS A 15 8.08 4.11 -0.33
N ILE A 16 8.00 2.79 -0.50
CA ILE A 16 8.77 1.86 0.33
C ILE A 16 10.26 2.14 0.11
N LYS A 17 10.73 2.13 -1.15
CA LYS A 17 12.13 2.41 -1.52
C LYS A 17 12.68 3.69 -0.88
N ASN A 18 11.95 4.79 -0.98
CA ASN A 18 12.39 6.08 -0.43
C ASN A 18 12.53 6.10 1.09
N ASN A 19 11.82 5.23 1.81
CA ASN A 19 11.89 5.14 3.27
C ASN A 19 12.93 4.14 3.77
N VAL A 20 13.27 3.16 2.94
CA VAL A 20 14.20 2.06 3.23
C VAL A 20 15.52 2.20 2.49
N ASP A 21 15.82 3.34 1.87
CA ASP A 21 16.85 3.57 0.83
C ASP A 21 18.14 2.74 0.97
N GLU A 22 18.81 2.80 2.13
CA GLU A 22 20.06 2.05 2.42
C GLU A 22 19.88 0.52 2.51
N ASN A 23 18.65 0.07 2.72
CA ASN A 23 18.23 -1.32 2.86
C ASN A 23 17.39 -1.82 1.68
N TRP A 24 17.30 -1.04 0.59
CA TRP A 24 16.43 -1.35 -0.54
C TRP A 24 16.70 -2.71 -1.15
N ASP A 25 17.97 -3.08 -1.34
CA ASP A 25 18.34 -4.36 -1.94
C ASP A 25 17.90 -5.58 -1.11
N GLN A 26 17.82 -5.42 0.21
CA GLN A 26 17.36 -6.48 1.12
C GLN A 26 15.84 -6.62 1.16
N VAL A 27 15.10 -5.57 0.78
CA VAL A 27 13.64 -5.50 1.01
C VAL A 27 12.84 -5.40 -0.26
N LYS A 28 13.48 -5.11 -1.39
CA LYS A 28 12.87 -4.99 -2.70
C LYS A 28 12.06 -6.23 -3.05
N ASP A 29 12.65 -7.42 -2.88
CA ASP A 29 11.99 -8.67 -3.26
C ASP A 29 10.78 -8.97 -2.38
N THR A 30 10.92 -8.85 -1.06
CA THR A 30 9.81 -8.99 -0.11
C THR A 30 8.71 -7.96 -0.40
N SER A 31 9.07 -6.69 -0.63
CA SER A 31 8.11 -5.63 -0.92
C SER A 31 7.38 -5.86 -2.24
N ASN A 32 8.09 -6.27 -3.28
CA ASN A 32 7.49 -6.63 -4.56
C ASN A 32 6.55 -7.83 -4.41
N GLN A 33 7.01 -8.88 -3.74
CA GLN A 33 6.22 -10.09 -3.52
C GLN A 33 4.95 -9.78 -2.74
N PHE A 34 5.03 -8.95 -1.69
CA PHE A 34 3.86 -8.47 -0.96
C PHE A 34 2.87 -7.77 -1.89
N LEU A 35 3.33 -6.75 -2.63
CA LEU A 35 2.48 -5.95 -3.49
C LEU A 35 1.85 -6.76 -4.62
N GLN A 36 2.59 -7.72 -5.21
CA GLN A 36 2.06 -8.62 -6.22
C GLN A 36 1.04 -9.61 -5.63
N ASN A 37 1.34 -10.22 -4.48
CA ASN A 37 0.43 -11.16 -3.82
C ASN A 37 -0.85 -10.47 -3.33
N LYS A 38 -0.77 -9.19 -2.99
CA LYS A 38 -1.90 -8.39 -2.51
C LYS A 38 -2.56 -7.57 -3.60
N LYS A 39 -2.05 -7.57 -4.83
CA LYS A 39 -2.55 -6.75 -5.94
C LYS A 39 -4.06 -6.87 -6.11
N GLU A 40 -4.56 -8.08 -6.35
CA GLU A 40 -5.99 -8.33 -6.59
C GLU A 40 -6.85 -7.90 -5.39
N ARG A 41 -6.31 -8.07 -4.17
CA ARG A 41 -7.02 -7.69 -2.94
C ARG A 41 -7.06 -6.17 -2.75
N LEU A 42 -5.96 -5.47 -3.02
CA LEU A 42 -5.90 -4.01 -2.94
C LEU A 42 -6.75 -3.37 -4.05
N GLU A 43 -6.73 -3.95 -5.25
CA GLU A 43 -7.58 -3.57 -6.38
C GLU A 43 -9.06 -3.69 -6.01
N LEU A 44 -9.48 -4.86 -5.51
CA LEU A 44 -10.86 -5.08 -5.09
C LEU A 44 -11.29 -4.10 -3.97
N LEU A 45 -10.44 -3.86 -2.97
CA LEU A 45 -10.76 -2.91 -1.90
C LEU A 45 -10.92 -1.48 -2.43
N ALA A 46 -10.08 -1.08 -3.37
CA ALA A 46 -10.17 0.21 -4.04
C ALA A 46 -11.44 0.32 -4.89
N GLU A 47 -11.73 -0.68 -5.72
CA GLU A 47 -12.93 -0.73 -6.56
C GLU A 47 -14.21 -0.65 -5.74
N LEU A 48 -14.35 -1.48 -4.70
CA LEU A 48 -15.51 -1.46 -3.82
C LEU A 48 -15.68 -0.12 -3.10
N ARG A 49 -14.56 0.55 -2.78
CA ARG A 49 -14.60 1.87 -2.16
C ARG A 49 -14.98 2.97 -3.14
N ILE A 50 -14.52 2.86 -4.39
CA ILE A 50 -14.83 3.78 -5.50
C ILE A 50 -16.29 3.62 -5.93
N SER A 51 -16.80 2.39 -6.02
CA SER A 51 -18.19 2.10 -6.37
C SER A 51 -19.18 2.47 -5.26
N GLY A 52 -18.69 2.72 -4.04
CA GLY A 52 -19.49 3.05 -2.87
C GLY A 52 -20.09 1.84 -2.16
N GLU A 53 -19.81 0.62 -2.61
CA GLU A 53 -20.21 -0.63 -1.95
C GLU A 53 -19.51 -0.82 -0.59
N LEU A 54 -18.32 -0.23 -0.44
CA LEU A 54 -17.55 -0.24 0.80
C LEU A 54 -17.55 1.15 1.44
N SER A 55 -18.03 1.23 2.68
CA SER A 55 -17.94 2.47 3.46
C SER A 55 -16.50 2.84 3.78
N GLU A 56 -16.23 4.14 3.97
CA GLU A 56 -14.92 4.65 4.36
C GLU A 56 -14.36 3.94 5.60
N GLU A 57 -15.19 3.77 6.64
CA GLU A 57 -14.78 3.11 7.89
C GLU A 57 -14.32 1.67 7.65
N LYS A 58 -15.07 0.90 6.83
CA LYS A 58 -14.67 -0.46 6.49
C LYS A 58 -13.42 -0.48 5.64
N PHE A 59 -13.30 0.41 4.66
CA PHE A 59 -12.11 0.54 3.83
C PHE A 59 -10.85 0.83 4.68
N GLN A 60 -10.93 1.80 5.58
CA GLN A 60 -9.85 2.14 6.51
C GLN A 60 -9.50 0.98 7.44
N SER A 61 -10.50 0.26 7.95
CA SER A 61 -10.25 -0.94 8.76
C SER A 61 -9.48 -2.00 7.97
N ARG A 62 -9.82 -2.23 6.70
CA ARG A 62 -9.15 -3.24 5.87
C ARG A 62 -7.74 -2.81 5.46
N LEU A 63 -7.56 -1.52 5.14
CA LEU A 63 -6.24 -0.96 4.89
C LEU A 63 -5.34 -1.05 6.11
N LYS A 64 -5.89 -0.86 7.31
CA LYS A 64 -5.14 -1.03 8.57
C LYS A 64 -4.64 -2.46 8.73
N ASP A 65 -5.44 -3.45 8.35
CA ASP A 65 -4.99 -4.85 8.37
C ASP A 65 -3.85 -5.08 7.37
N GLU A 66 -3.98 -4.61 6.12
CA GLU A 66 -2.91 -4.75 5.11
C GLU A 66 -1.62 -4.02 5.54
N LYS A 67 -1.76 -2.86 6.16
CA LYS A 67 -0.67 -2.10 6.76
C LYS A 67 0.07 -2.93 7.80
N LEU A 68 -0.64 -3.58 8.72
CA LEU A 68 -0.01 -4.41 9.74
C LEU A 68 0.72 -5.62 9.15
N VAL A 69 0.19 -6.21 8.08
CA VAL A 69 0.86 -7.33 7.39
C VAL A 69 2.14 -6.86 6.70
N LEU A 70 2.10 -5.78 5.92
CA LEU A 70 3.29 -5.23 5.28
C LEU A 70 4.34 -4.78 6.30
N GLU A 71 3.90 -4.14 7.39
CA GLU A 71 4.79 -3.75 8.48
C GLU A 71 5.47 -4.99 9.09
N ALA A 72 4.73 -6.07 9.33
CA ALA A 72 5.28 -7.32 9.86
C ALA A 72 6.27 -7.99 8.88
N GLU A 73 5.99 -7.97 7.58
CA GLU A 73 6.91 -8.50 6.55
C GLU A 73 8.19 -7.68 6.45
N LEU A 74 8.10 -6.35 6.55
CA LEU A 74 9.28 -5.48 6.56
C LEU A 74 10.07 -5.63 7.88
N HIS A 75 9.41 -5.79 9.03
CA HIS A 75 10.08 -6.06 10.31
C HIS A 75 10.78 -7.42 10.34
N ALA A 76 10.28 -8.41 9.61
CA ALA A 76 10.91 -9.72 9.53
C ALA A 76 12.31 -9.65 8.88
N ILE A 77 12.61 -8.55 8.20
CA ILE A 77 13.93 -8.30 7.61
C ILE A 77 14.84 -7.73 8.69
N ALA A 78 15.78 -8.55 9.17
CA ALA A 78 16.66 -8.25 10.30
C ALA A 78 17.50 -6.95 10.17
N VAL A 79 17.62 -6.41 8.96
CA VAL A 79 18.41 -5.20 8.66
C VAL A 79 17.54 -3.93 8.77
N ILE A 80 16.21 -4.04 8.74
CA ILE A 80 15.30 -2.90 8.85
C ILE A 80 14.95 -2.62 10.31
N SER A 81 15.14 -1.38 10.74
CA SER A 81 14.63 -0.93 12.04
C SER A 81 13.10 -0.79 12.03
N LYS A 82 12.48 -0.96 13.20
CA LYS A 82 11.02 -0.81 13.33
C LYS A 82 10.50 0.53 12.83
N ALA A 83 11.23 1.62 13.09
CA ALA A 83 10.84 2.95 12.64
C ALA A 83 10.90 3.10 11.10
N ILE A 84 11.82 2.39 10.43
CA ILE A 84 11.92 2.38 8.97
C ILE A 84 10.74 1.60 8.37
N ALA A 85 10.48 0.39 8.85
CA ALA A 85 9.34 -0.43 8.40
C ALA A 85 8.01 0.33 8.55
N GLN A 86 7.79 0.99 9.70
CA GLN A 86 6.59 1.79 9.93
C GLN A 86 6.44 2.95 8.94
N ARG A 87 7.51 3.71 8.70
CA ARG A 87 7.49 4.83 7.75
C ARG A 87 7.25 4.36 6.32
N ALA A 88 7.91 3.29 5.90
CA ALA A 88 7.74 2.69 4.58
C ALA A 88 6.30 2.21 4.35
N THR A 89 5.76 1.49 5.33
CA THR A 89 4.39 0.96 5.28
C THR A 89 3.36 2.10 5.26
N ASN A 90 3.51 3.11 6.13
CA ASN A 90 2.62 4.27 6.15
C ASN A 90 2.61 4.98 4.79
N GLY A 91 3.80 5.27 4.24
CA GLY A 91 3.91 5.95 2.95
C GLY A 91 3.30 5.15 1.80
N ALA A 92 3.42 3.81 1.81
CA ALA A 92 2.78 2.96 0.83
C ALA A 92 1.24 3.03 0.93
N ILE A 93 0.68 2.87 2.13
CA ILE A 93 -0.77 2.87 2.31
C ILE A 93 -1.38 4.25 2.00
N GLU A 94 -0.69 5.34 2.33
CA GLU A 94 -1.10 6.70 1.95
C GLU A 94 -1.22 6.89 0.44
N VAL A 95 -0.36 6.26 -0.36
CA VAL A 95 -0.43 6.30 -1.83
C VAL A 95 -1.74 5.66 -2.32
N LEU A 96 -2.05 4.46 -1.84
CA LEU A 96 -3.29 3.76 -2.19
C LEU A 96 -4.52 4.56 -1.77
N GLU A 97 -4.53 5.07 -0.54
CA GLU A 97 -5.64 5.88 -0.03
C GLU A 97 -5.83 7.14 -0.87
N LYS A 98 -4.74 7.85 -1.20
CA LYS A 98 -4.80 9.05 -2.04
C LYS A 98 -5.33 8.73 -3.44
N ALA A 99 -4.86 7.64 -4.05
CA ALA A 99 -5.33 7.20 -5.36
C ALA A 99 -6.84 6.92 -5.37
N VAL A 100 -7.33 6.19 -4.35
CA VAL A 100 -8.76 5.90 -4.17
C VAL A 100 -9.57 7.17 -3.96
N ARG A 101 -9.10 8.09 -3.10
CA ARG A 101 -9.76 9.38 -2.87
C ARG A 101 -9.83 10.22 -4.15
N THR A 102 -8.75 10.31 -4.91
CA THR A 102 -8.71 11.02 -6.20
C THR A 102 -9.66 10.41 -7.21
N ALA A 103 -9.75 9.07 -7.27
CA ALA A 103 -10.70 8.38 -8.15
C ALA A 103 -12.15 8.75 -7.79
N ILE A 104 -12.51 8.74 -6.50
CA ILE A 104 -13.85 9.14 -6.03
C ILE A 104 -14.14 10.61 -6.34
N SER A 105 -13.22 11.53 -6.05
CA SER A 105 -13.40 12.96 -6.31
C SER A 105 -13.52 13.32 -7.78
N THR A 106 -13.13 12.43 -8.69
CA THR A 106 -13.29 12.63 -10.14
C THR A 106 -14.62 12.09 -10.66
N ILE A 107 -15.33 11.27 -9.87
CA ILE A 107 -16.61 10.64 -10.23
C ILE A 107 -17.80 11.50 -9.75
N LEU A 108 -17.63 12.28 -8.70
CA LEU A 108 -18.60 13.26 -8.15
C LEU A 108 -18.47 14.62 -8.84
#